data_AF-U7U045-F1
#
_entry.id   AF-U7U045-F1
#
_cell.length_a   1.000
_cell.length_b   1.000
_cell.length_c   1.000
_cell.angle_alpha   90.00
_cell.angle_beta   90.00
_cell.angle_gamma   90.00
#
_symmetry.space_group_name_H-M   'P 1'
#
loop_
_entity.id
_entity.type
_entity.pdbx_description
1 polymer ?
#
loop_
_entity_poly.entity_id
_entity_poly.type
_entity_poly.pdbx_seq_one_letter_code
_entity_poly.pdbx_strand_id
1 'polypeptide(L)'
;MKRIVYIRGKFKGNNKEMNEAYLYAKEMMIKYNLEPQYIGVIGEEWNGKKLLTIKKKGKKLIEDLEKNKKIEDIELQAKEMEGKEILYNKSYFLISQKDGIIAFWTNTNIEKVNFEEILEEMKKYVEPGIEEICDWESGSSPIVYVSDGESTIKRTGKFQDKITIIYKKVTPLDIPIEV
;
A
#
# COMPACT_ATOMS: atom_id res chain seq x y z
N MET A 1 4.72 9.35 14.06
CA MET A 1 5.11 9.57 12.65
C MET A 1 5.03 8.25 11.89
N LYS A 2 4.55 8.27 10.65
CA LYS A 2 4.68 7.17 9.67
C LYS A 2 5.52 7.71 8.49
N ARG A 3 6.33 6.88 7.84
CA ARG A 3 6.88 7.21 6.52
C ARG A 3 6.15 6.42 5.46
N ILE A 4 5.72 7.11 4.41
CA ILE A 4 4.93 6.58 3.30
C ILE A 4 5.77 6.67 2.04
N VAL A 5 5.68 5.64 1.21
CA VAL A 5 6.07 5.66 -0.20
C VAL A 5 4.87 5.21 -1.02
N TYR A 6 4.51 5.94 -2.07
CA TYR A 6 3.44 5.51 -2.96
C TYR A 6 3.68 5.95 -4.40
N ILE A 7 3.05 5.21 -5.30
CA ILE A 7 2.85 5.58 -6.69
C ILE A 7 1.35 5.59 -6.96
N ARG A 8 0.89 6.68 -7.59
CA ARG A 8 -0.41 6.72 -8.25
C ARG A 8 -0.20 6.84 -9.75
N GLY A 9 -0.90 6.02 -10.52
CA GLY A 9 -0.73 5.98 -11.96
C GLY A 9 -1.51 4.85 -12.60
N LYS A 10 -0.94 4.23 -13.63
CA LYS A 10 -1.60 3.16 -14.39
C LYS A 10 -0.98 1.82 -14.04
N PHE A 11 -1.76 0.90 -13.47
CA PHE A 11 -1.26 -0.44 -13.16
C PHE A 11 -0.79 -1.14 -14.44
N LYS A 12 0.42 -1.69 -14.42
CA LYS A 12 1.03 -2.42 -15.52
C LYS A 12 0.64 -3.89 -15.40
N GLY A 13 0.01 -4.41 -16.43
CA GLY A 13 -0.25 -5.83 -16.55
C GLY A 13 -1.55 -6.31 -15.91
N ASN A 14 -1.59 -7.60 -15.59
CA ASN A 14 -2.77 -8.32 -15.13
C ASN A 14 -2.47 -9.08 -13.83
N ASN A 15 -3.14 -10.21 -13.60
CA ASN A 15 -2.95 -11.04 -12.42
C ASN A 15 -1.51 -11.51 -12.20
N LYS A 16 -0.71 -11.63 -13.27
CA LYS A 16 0.71 -12.01 -13.15
C LYS A 16 1.50 -10.94 -12.41
N GLU A 17 1.46 -9.70 -12.87
CA GLU A 17 2.15 -8.58 -12.23
C GLU A 17 1.61 -8.31 -10.83
N MET A 18 0.31 -8.53 -10.61
CA MET A 18 -0.28 -8.44 -9.27
C MET A 18 0.24 -9.53 -8.31
N ASN A 19 0.47 -10.75 -8.81
CA ASN A 19 1.10 -11.82 -8.02
C ASN A 19 2.56 -11.50 -7.70
N GLU A 20 3.33 -11.01 -8.68
CA GLU A 20 4.72 -10.58 -8.49
C GLU A 20 4.81 -9.43 -7.45
N ALA A 21 3.94 -8.42 -7.57
CA ALA A 21 3.86 -7.33 -6.61
C ALA A 21 3.49 -7.82 -5.18
N TYR A 22 2.57 -8.78 -5.06
CA TYR A 22 2.21 -9.38 -3.78
C TYR A 22 3.39 -10.14 -3.13
N LEU A 23 4.10 -10.95 -3.91
CA LEU A 23 5.27 -11.70 -3.44
C LEU A 23 6.40 -10.75 -3.02
N TYR A 24 6.69 -9.74 -3.85
CA TYR A 24 7.64 -8.68 -3.54
C TYR A 24 7.28 -7.98 -2.22
N ALA A 25 6.02 -7.55 -2.06
CA ALA A 25 5.58 -6.86 -0.85
C ALA A 25 5.79 -7.71 0.39
N LYS A 26 5.46 -9.00 0.32
CA LYS A 26 5.64 -9.94 1.44
C LYS A 26 7.12 -10.13 1.79
N GLU A 27 7.98 -10.34 0.81
CA GLU A 27 9.43 -10.52 1.02
C GLU A 27 10.09 -9.26 1.57
N MET A 28 9.75 -8.10 1.02
CA MET A 28 10.24 -6.80 1.46
C MET A 28 9.81 -6.52 2.91
N MET A 29 8.55 -6.76 3.25
CA MET A 29 8.07 -6.59 4.62
C MET A 29 8.81 -7.51 5.60
N ILE A 30 9.10 -8.75 5.23
CA ILE A 30 9.91 -9.67 6.05
C ILE A 30 11.34 -9.14 6.22
N LYS A 31 11.99 -8.68 5.14
CA LYS A 31 13.35 -8.10 5.15
C LYS A 31 13.52 -6.99 6.20
N TYR A 32 12.47 -6.22 6.47
CA TYR A 32 12.49 -5.11 7.42
C TYR A 32 11.87 -5.42 8.79
N ASN A 33 11.69 -6.70 9.13
CA ASN A 33 11.06 -7.18 10.37
C ASN A 33 9.62 -6.67 10.53
N LEU A 34 8.90 -6.58 9.42
CA LEU A 34 7.51 -6.15 9.33
C LEU A 34 6.63 -7.28 8.76
N GLU A 35 6.92 -8.53 9.12
CA GLU A 35 6.21 -9.70 8.57
C GLU A 35 4.68 -9.50 8.68
N PRO A 36 3.94 -9.54 7.55
CA PRO A 36 2.50 -9.31 7.59
C PRO A 36 1.80 -10.50 8.22
N GLN A 37 0.87 -10.25 9.16
CA GLN A 37 0.03 -11.32 9.74
C GLN A 37 -1.35 -11.38 9.07
N TYR A 38 -1.78 -10.27 8.46
CA TYR A 38 -3.11 -10.11 7.90
C TYR A 38 -3.05 -9.73 6.43
N ILE A 39 -4.08 -10.19 5.70
CA ILE A 39 -4.32 -9.87 4.30
C ILE A 39 -5.77 -9.41 4.12
N GLY A 40 -5.97 -8.34 3.36
CA GLY A 40 -7.24 -7.92 2.79
C GLY A 40 -7.22 -8.18 1.29
N VAL A 41 -8.32 -8.66 0.73
CA VAL A 41 -8.44 -8.86 -0.72
C VAL A 41 -9.83 -8.43 -1.16
N ILE A 42 -9.89 -7.61 -2.20
CA ILE A 42 -11.13 -7.25 -2.89
C ILE A 42 -11.09 -7.88 -4.28
N GLY A 43 -12.11 -8.65 -4.62
CA GLY A 43 -12.19 -9.39 -5.88
C GLY A 43 -13.47 -10.22 -5.96
N GLU A 44 -13.71 -10.84 -7.11
CA GLU A 44 -14.99 -11.48 -7.47
C GLU A 44 -15.47 -12.55 -6.47
N GLU A 45 -14.55 -13.39 -5.97
CA GLU A 45 -14.85 -14.45 -4.99
C GLU A 45 -14.34 -14.14 -3.57
N TRP A 46 -14.06 -12.86 -3.31
CA TRP A 46 -13.62 -12.39 -2.01
C TRP A 46 -14.73 -11.53 -1.40
N ASN A 47 -15.13 -11.82 -0.16
CA ASN A 47 -16.21 -11.13 0.55
C ASN A 47 -15.82 -9.69 0.99
N GLY A 48 -15.05 -8.97 0.18
CA GLY A 48 -14.58 -7.61 0.41
C GLY A 48 -13.54 -7.47 1.52
N LYS A 49 -13.46 -6.26 2.10
CA LYS A 49 -12.43 -5.71 3.02
C LYS A 49 -12.19 -6.47 4.34
N LYS A 50 -12.72 -7.69 4.52
CA LYS A 50 -12.47 -8.46 5.74
C LYS A 50 -10.98 -8.80 5.82
N LEU A 51 -10.31 -8.32 6.87
CA LEU A 51 -8.96 -8.73 7.21
C LEU A 51 -8.95 -10.21 7.63
N LEU A 52 -8.06 -10.97 7.01
CA LEU A 52 -7.93 -12.42 7.20
C LEU A 52 -6.49 -12.76 7.55
N THR A 53 -6.26 -13.88 8.24
CA THR A 53 -4.90 -14.34 8.53
C THR A 53 -4.19 -14.78 7.24
N ILE A 54 -3.01 -14.23 6.97
CA ILE A 54 -2.27 -14.48 5.73
C ILE A 54 -1.93 -15.96 5.54
N LYS A 55 -1.62 -16.69 6.62
CA LYS A 55 -1.27 -18.12 6.59
C LYS A 55 -2.31 -18.99 5.87
N LYS A 56 -3.60 -18.65 5.98
CA LYS A 56 -4.69 -19.40 5.34
C LYS A 56 -5.06 -18.84 3.97
N LYS A 57 -4.93 -17.53 3.78
CA LYS A 57 -5.50 -16.85 2.61
C LYS A 57 -4.49 -16.48 1.53
N GLY A 58 -3.20 -16.40 1.86
CA GLY A 58 -2.14 -16.16 0.86
C GLY A 58 -2.11 -17.24 -0.23
N LYS A 59 -2.24 -18.52 0.13
CA LYS A 59 -2.30 -19.60 -0.86
C LYS A 59 -3.50 -19.48 -1.79
N LYS A 60 -4.68 -19.20 -1.24
CA LYS A 60 -5.90 -18.99 -2.05
C LYS A 60 -5.75 -17.80 -3.00
N LEU A 61 -5.15 -16.69 -2.55
CA LEU A 61 -4.90 -15.53 -3.40
C LEU A 61 -4.02 -15.91 -4.60
N ILE A 62 -2.92 -16.62 -4.37
CA ILE A 62 -2.03 -17.08 -5.46
C ILE A 62 -2.81 -17.97 -6.44
N GLU A 63 -3.56 -18.96 -5.95
CA GLU A 63 -4.36 -19.85 -6.80
C GLU A 63 -5.44 -19.09 -7.60
N ASP A 64 -6.06 -18.07 -7.01
CA ASP A 64 -7.07 -17.24 -7.69
C ASP A 64 -6.43 -16.34 -8.75
N LEU A 65 -5.24 -15.78 -8.49
CA LEU A 65 -4.46 -15.01 -9.45
C LEU A 65 -4.02 -15.88 -10.65
N GLU A 66 -3.49 -17.08 -10.39
CA GLU A 66 -3.10 -18.06 -11.42
C GLU A 66 -4.27 -18.50 -12.30
N LYS A 67 -5.48 -18.56 -11.72
CA LYS A 67 -6.73 -18.85 -12.44
C LYS A 67 -7.32 -17.64 -13.17
N ASN A 68 -6.60 -16.53 -13.24
CA ASN A 68 -7.04 -15.28 -13.86
C ASN A 68 -8.36 -14.72 -13.28
N LYS A 69 -8.67 -14.98 -12.01
CA LYS A 69 -9.85 -14.40 -11.36
C LYS A 69 -9.64 -12.91 -11.11
N LYS A 70 -10.71 -12.13 -11.23
CA LYS A 70 -10.61 -10.67 -11.04
C LYS A 70 -10.30 -10.33 -9.58
N ILE A 71 -9.13 -9.74 -9.34
CA ILE A 71 -8.70 -9.14 -8.07
C ILE A 71 -8.52 -7.64 -8.31
N GLU A 72 -9.10 -6.83 -7.44
CA GLU A 72 -9.06 -5.37 -7.53
C GLU A 72 -7.99 -4.80 -6.60
N ASP A 73 -8.00 -5.26 -5.34
CA ASP A 73 -7.10 -4.78 -4.30
C ASP A 73 -6.52 -5.92 -3.48
N ILE A 74 -5.24 -5.78 -3.11
CA ILE A 74 -4.54 -6.62 -2.14
C ILE A 74 -3.93 -5.71 -1.06
N GLU A 75 -4.23 -6.01 0.19
CA GLU A 75 -3.67 -5.32 1.35
C GLU A 75 -2.87 -6.29 2.22
N LEU A 76 -1.67 -5.90 2.64
CA LEU A 76 -0.88 -6.64 3.64
C LEU A 76 -0.68 -5.77 4.87
N GLN A 77 -0.92 -6.33 6.06
CA GLN A 77 -0.79 -5.59 7.31
C GLN A 77 0.06 -6.35 8.32
N ALA A 78 1.06 -5.65 8.87
CA ALA A 78 1.73 -6.04 10.09
C ALA A 78 1.14 -5.23 11.25
N LYS A 79 0.78 -5.90 12.33
CA LYS A 79 0.19 -5.30 13.53
C LYS A 79 1.08 -5.59 14.73
N GLU A 80 1.10 -4.64 15.67
CA GLU A 80 1.63 -4.91 16.99
C GLU A 80 0.56 -5.58 17.84
N MET A 81 0.95 -6.63 18.55
CA MET A 81 0.04 -7.43 19.35
C MET A 81 0.58 -7.69 20.75
N GLU A 82 -0.31 -7.65 21.74
CA GLU A 82 -0.06 -8.12 23.10
C GLU A 82 -0.99 -9.32 23.36
N GLY A 83 -0.41 -10.53 23.36
CA GLY A 83 -1.20 -11.76 23.37
C GLY A 83 -2.12 -11.88 22.15
N LYS A 84 -3.44 -11.74 22.36
CA LYS A 84 -4.45 -11.77 21.30
C LYS A 84 -4.96 -10.38 20.90
N GLU A 85 -4.58 -9.34 21.63
CA GLU A 85 -5.06 -7.98 21.38
C GLU A 85 -4.17 -7.29 20.35
N ILE A 86 -4.81 -6.52 19.46
CA ILE A 86 -4.12 -5.68 18.47
C ILE A 86 -3.96 -4.30 19.10
N LEU A 87 -2.71 -3.86 19.29
CA LEU A 87 -2.42 -2.54 19.83
C LEU A 87 -2.52 -1.47 18.73
N TYR A 88 -1.79 -1.67 17.62
CA TYR A 88 -1.78 -0.75 16.48
C TYR A 88 -1.23 -1.41 15.20
N ASN A 89 -1.41 -0.74 14.06
CA ASN A 89 -0.80 -1.17 12.79
C ASN A 89 0.66 -0.70 12.72
N LYS A 90 1.59 -1.64 12.56
CA LYS A 90 3.02 -1.34 12.35
C LYS A 90 3.29 -0.88 10.93
N SER A 91 2.78 -1.63 9.98
CA SER A 91 2.94 -1.33 8.56
C SER A 91 1.76 -1.80 7.73
N TYR A 92 1.66 -1.24 6.54
CA TYR A 92 0.63 -1.58 5.57
C TYR A 92 1.21 -1.45 4.17
N PHE A 93 0.82 -2.39 3.31
CA PHE A 93 1.11 -2.37 1.87
C PHE A 93 -0.20 -2.53 1.10
N LEU A 94 -0.44 -1.69 0.10
CA LEU A 94 -1.58 -1.78 -0.81
C LEU A 94 -1.10 -1.93 -2.24
N ILE A 95 -1.78 -2.82 -2.96
CA ILE A 95 -1.76 -2.93 -4.41
C ILE A 95 -3.22 -2.78 -4.85
N SER A 96 -3.55 -1.65 -5.45
CA SER A 96 -4.88 -1.36 -6.01
C SER A 96 -4.79 -1.20 -7.50
N GLN A 97 -5.28 -2.18 -8.23
CA GLN A 97 -5.43 -2.07 -9.69
C GLN A 97 -6.57 -1.13 -10.04
N LYS A 98 -7.64 -1.13 -9.22
CA LYS A 98 -8.82 -0.30 -9.41
C LYS A 98 -8.48 1.19 -9.38
N ASP A 99 -7.72 1.61 -8.37
CA ASP A 99 -7.39 3.02 -8.16
C ASP A 99 -6.03 3.40 -8.76
N GLY A 100 -5.29 2.42 -9.31
CA GLY A 100 -3.98 2.62 -9.91
C GLY A 100 -2.91 3.01 -8.87
N ILE A 101 -3.04 2.47 -7.65
CA ILE A 101 -2.22 2.85 -6.49
C ILE A 101 -1.40 1.64 -6.04
N ILE A 102 -0.11 1.87 -5.82
CA ILE A 102 0.72 0.98 -5.01
C ILE A 102 1.36 1.81 -3.89
N ALA A 103 1.21 1.37 -2.66
CA ALA A 103 1.61 2.17 -1.50
C ALA A 103 2.14 1.29 -0.37
N PHE A 104 3.11 1.82 0.36
CA PHE A 104 3.63 1.23 1.58
C PHE A 104 3.83 2.31 2.63
N TRP A 105 3.49 2.01 3.88
CA TRP A 105 3.90 2.84 5.00
C TRP A 105 4.20 2.02 6.23
N THR A 106 5.05 2.59 7.09
CA THR A 106 5.38 2.02 8.39
C THR A 106 5.59 3.12 9.43
N ASN A 107 5.25 2.83 10.70
CA ASN A 107 5.65 3.64 11.86
C ASN A 107 6.80 2.98 12.66
N THR A 108 7.30 1.84 12.19
CA THR A 108 8.30 1.00 12.86
C THR A 108 9.50 0.82 11.95
N ASN A 109 10.72 0.88 12.51
CA ASN A 109 11.99 0.72 11.77
C ASN A 109 12.17 1.70 10.59
N ILE A 110 11.56 2.89 10.64
CA ILE A 110 11.58 3.87 9.52
C ILE A 110 13.01 4.11 9.03
N GLU A 111 13.96 4.35 9.93
CA GLU A 111 15.37 4.64 9.58
C GLU A 111 16.12 3.46 8.94
N LYS A 112 15.59 2.23 9.03
CA LYS A 112 16.20 1.04 8.42
C LYS A 112 15.60 0.70 7.06
N VAL A 113 14.40 1.20 6.78
CA VAL A 113 13.69 0.91 5.53
C VAL A 113 14.24 1.81 4.42
N ASN A 114 14.60 1.19 3.29
CA ASN A 114 15.02 1.93 2.11
C ASN A 114 13.80 2.27 1.24
N PHE A 115 13.20 3.43 1.47
CA PHE A 115 12.00 3.85 0.73
C PHE A 115 12.26 4.16 -0.74
N GLU A 116 13.47 4.57 -1.10
CA GLU A 116 13.86 4.81 -2.50
C GLU A 116 13.96 3.50 -3.29
N GLU A 117 14.55 2.46 -2.70
CA GLU A 117 14.58 1.10 -3.28
C GLU A 117 13.15 0.55 -3.45
N ILE A 118 12.29 0.74 -2.44
CA ILE A 118 10.89 0.32 -2.52
C ILE A 118 10.15 1.06 -3.65
N LEU A 119 10.34 2.38 -3.75
CA LEU A 119 9.74 3.18 -4.81
C LEU A 119 10.15 2.67 -6.20
N GLU A 120 11.43 2.39 -6.39
CA GLU A 120 11.95 1.93 -7.69
C GLU A 120 11.41 0.55 -8.07
N GLU A 121 11.32 -0.36 -7.11
CA GLU A 121 10.72 -1.69 -7.32
C GLU A 121 9.22 -1.58 -7.66
N MET A 122 8.48 -0.68 -7.02
CA MET A 122 7.06 -0.45 -7.29
C MET A 122 6.79 0.00 -8.75
N LYS A 123 7.73 0.71 -9.39
CA LYS A 123 7.61 1.17 -10.80
C LYS A 123 7.55 0.03 -11.82
N LYS A 124 7.95 -1.18 -11.44
CA LYS A 124 7.81 -2.38 -12.28
C LYS A 124 6.33 -2.72 -12.50
N TYR A 125 5.48 -2.44 -11.52
CA TYR A 125 4.07 -2.83 -11.51
C TYR A 125 3.10 -1.68 -11.81
N VAL A 126 3.56 -0.43 -11.71
CA VAL A 126 2.72 0.76 -11.98
C VAL A 126 3.50 1.74 -12.83
N GLU A 127 2.88 2.24 -13.89
CA GLU A 127 3.36 3.38 -14.65
C GLU A 127 3.11 4.66 -13.84
N PRO A 128 4.16 5.34 -13.36
CA PRO A 128 4.01 6.40 -12.39
C PRO A 128 3.48 7.67 -13.05
N GLY A 129 2.37 8.20 -12.52
CA GLY A 129 1.99 9.58 -12.76
C GLY A 129 2.28 10.50 -11.58
N ILE A 130 2.21 9.97 -10.37
CA ILE A 130 2.70 10.60 -9.14
C ILE A 130 3.54 9.58 -8.40
N GLU A 131 4.75 9.96 -8.03
CA GLU A 131 5.62 9.23 -7.13
C GLU A 131 5.86 10.12 -5.92
N GLU A 132 5.70 9.60 -4.70
CA GLU A 132 5.95 10.42 -3.50
C GLU A 132 6.47 9.58 -2.33
N ILE A 133 7.41 10.17 -1.59
CA ILE A 133 7.85 9.71 -0.28
C ILE A 133 7.62 10.87 0.69
N CYS A 134 6.92 10.63 1.80
CA CYS A 134 6.64 11.65 2.79
C CYS A 134 6.57 11.11 4.22
N ASP A 135 6.87 11.97 5.18
CA ASP A 135 6.58 11.74 6.58
C ASP A 135 5.19 12.25 6.92
N TRP A 136 4.41 11.39 7.56
CA TRP A 136 3.02 11.57 7.92
C TRP A 136 2.87 11.66 9.44
N GLU A 137 2.59 12.86 9.90
CA GLU A 137 2.35 13.22 11.30
C GLU A 137 0.87 13.63 11.46
N SER A 138 -0.03 12.71 11.14
CA SER A 138 -1.47 12.92 11.25
C SER A 138 -2.16 11.72 11.90
N GLY A 139 -3.21 11.99 12.68
CA GLY A 139 -4.12 10.97 13.22
C GLY A 139 -4.99 10.31 12.16
N SER A 140 -5.11 10.94 10.98
CA SER A 140 -5.84 10.42 9.83
C SER A 140 -5.10 9.26 9.17
N SER A 141 -5.83 8.42 8.45
CA SER A 141 -5.24 7.33 7.69
C SER A 141 -4.49 7.89 6.47
N PRO A 142 -3.20 7.52 6.26
CA PRO A 142 -2.45 7.86 5.05
C PRO A 142 -3.18 7.55 3.74
N ILE A 143 -4.02 6.51 3.74
CA ILE A 143 -4.69 6.06 2.52
C ILE A 143 -5.59 7.14 1.91
N VAL A 144 -6.20 7.98 2.73
CA VAL A 144 -7.07 9.07 2.25
C VAL A 144 -6.26 10.07 1.42
N TYR A 145 -5.05 10.38 1.86
CA TYR A 145 -4.15 11.27 1.13
C TYR A 145 -3.58 10.61 -0.13
N VAL A 146 -3.21 9.33 -0.04
CA VAL A 146 -2.69 8.56 -1.18
C VAL A 146 -3.74 8.46 -2.30
N SER A 147 -5.01 8.27 -1.95
CA SER A 147 -6.10 8.18 -2.91
C SER A 147 -6.55 9.54 -3.46
N ASP A 148 -6.77 10.52 -2.58
CA ASP A 148 -7.52 11.75 -2.92
C ASP A 148 -6.64 13.01 -2.99
N GLY A 149 -5.33 12.86 -2.77
CA GLY A 149 -4.36 13.95 -2.87
C GLY A 149 -4.50 15.03 -1.78
N GLU A 150 -3.90 16.19 -2.05
CA GLU A 150 -3.77 17.32 -1.10
C GLU A 150 -5.12 17.97 -0.75
N SER A 151 -6.15 17.73 -1.57
CA SER A 151 -7.50 18.28 -1.38
C SER A 151 -8.14 17.82 -0.04
N THR A 152 -7.71 16.67 0.49
CA THR A 152 -8.25 16.08 1.72
C THR A 152 -7.69 16.66 3.01
N ILE A 153 -6.46 17.19 2.97
CA ILE A 153 -5.80 17.81 4.13
C ILE A 153 -6.61 19.02 4.64
N LYS A 154 -7.27 19.73 3.73
CA LYS A 154 -8.04 20.94 4.04
C LYS A 154 -9.31 20.67 4.86
N ARG A 155 -9.80 19.43 4.94
CA ARG A 155 -11.13 19.09 5.49
C ARG A 155 -11.13 18.72 6.98
N THR A 156 -10.00 18.32 7.55
CA THR A 156 -10.00 17.70 8.90
C THR A 156 -10.01 18.72 10.04
N GLY A 157 -9.40 19.91 9.88
CA GLY A 157 -9.48 21.04 10.81
C GLY A 157 -9.09 20.78 12.28
N LYS A 158 -8.67 19.55 12.61
CA LYS A 158 -8.37 19.06 13.96
C LYS A 158 -6.90 18.68 14.01
N PHE A 159 -6.12 19.56 14.65
CA PHE A 159 -4.71 19.39 15.03
C PHE A 159 -3.73 19.02 13.91
N GLN A 160 -2.95 20.01 13.46
CA GLN A 160 -1.59 19.87 12.91
C GLN A 160 -1.32 18.61 12.07
N ASP A 161 -2.19 18.27 11.11
CA ASP A 161 -1.88 17.26 10.11
C ASP A 161 -0.67 17.78 9.32
N LYS A 162 0.52 17.27 9.65
CA LYS A 162 1.78 17.68 9.01
C LYS A 162 2.26 16.56 8.11
N ILE A 163 2.41 16.91 6.85
CA ILE A 163 3.00 16.06 5.83
C ILE A 163 4.30 16.73 5.42
N THR A 164 5.40 16.02 5.60
CA THR A 164 6.72 16.49 5.15
C THR A 164 7.10 15.70 3.92
N ILE A 165 7.04 16.33 2.76
CA ILE A 165 7.42 15.71 1.48
C ILE A 165 8.95 15.57 1.46
N ILE A 166 9.43 14.35 1.24
CA ILE A 166 10.85 14.00 1.10
C ILE A 166 11.22 13.93 -0.37
N TYR A 167 10.36 13.30 -1.17
CA TYR A 167 10.49 13.19 -2.61
C TYR A 167 9.10 13.29 -3.24
N LYS A 168 8.99 14.01 -4.34
CA LYS A 168 7.78 14.04 -5.17
C LYS A 168 8.16 14.23 -6.62
N LYS A 169 7.58 13.41 -7.50
CA LYS A 169 7.68 13.58 -8.95
C LYS A 169 6.31 13.37 -9.57
N VAL A 170 5.94 14.30 -10.45
CA VAL A 170 4.70 14.23 -11.23
C VAL A 170 5.08 14.07 -12.69
N THR A 171 4.55 13.03 -13.31
CA THR A 171 4.74 12.71 -14.72
C THR A 171 3.36 12.68 -15.38
N PRO A 172 3.10 13.49 -16.41
CA PRO A 172 1.84 13.39 -17.15
C PRO A 172 1.65 11.98 -17.71
N LEU A 173 0.48 11.39 -17.46
CA LEU A 173 0.06 10.18 -18.16
C LEU A 173 -0.95 10.56 -19.24
N ASP A 174 -1.09 9.69 -20.26
CA ASP A 174 -2.13 9.82 -21.29
C ASP A 174 -3.57 9.64 -20.73
N ILE A 175 -3.69 9.40 -19.41
CA ILE A 175 -4.93 9.36 -18.66
C ILE A 175 -4.93 10.46 -17.61
N PRO A 176 -6.06 11.18 -17.39
CA PRO A 176 -6.14 12.15 -16.32
C PRO A 176 -6.05 11.46 -14.96
N ILE A 177 -5.12 11.93 -14.13
CA ILE A 177 -5.04 11.57 -12.71
C ILE A 177 -5.62 12.76 -11.94
N GLU A 178 -6.73 12.56 -11.24
CA GLU A 178 -7.32 13.62 -10.41
C GLU A 178 -6.37 13.97 -9.26
N VAL A 179 -5.76 15.16 -9.27
CA VAL A 179 -4.81 15.62 -8.22
C VAL A 179 -5.55 16.29 -7.07
#